data_AF-A0A8C5ADB9-F1
#
_entry.id   AF-A0A8C5ADB9-F1
#
_cell.length_a   1.000
_cell.length_b   1.000
_cell.length_c   1.000
_cell.angle_alpha   90.00
_cell.angle_beta   90.00
_cell.angle_gamma   90.00
#
_symmetry.space_group_name_H-M   'P 1'
#
loop_
_entity.id
_entity.type
_entity.pdbx_description
1 polymer ?
#
loop_
_entity_poly.entity_id
_entity_poly.type
_entity_poly.pdbx_seq_one_letter_code
_entity_poly.pdbx_strand_id
1 'polypeptide(L)'
;MFTSQTSSFQDSIDVEERDDFDSDDIAGYNQKTQLNCYYAIYLYQGTSLSLVDSSLPPEAEPELRCYISRRLSKGGPAGGHGVPEQNVGCYCCLLEQEHSPDQPDAEGNGYVICFMGGSEKGLNLYPCPILDKYVQGLQSCLQTPELTNLETEIRPYLSKWYEESVLHIHRVVQLVQSSISFLLHAALSHTHVEVKSDERTKKDIARFIKAASLQGLSQQEATTSLCKAMSEEPPADLVIDCSTTPPTLSNTVSNRFCDDWIQAFLNAAESCNPFLLRQILENFKLKAIQDMNSLKRFIRQAEMSHYALFRCCQFLQGCGNGDVLLQNAKAEHSDLPEACRIIAVLEEFLMEPSQAHT
;
A
#
# COMPACT_ATOMS: atom_id res chain seq x y z
N MET A 1 20.72 -49.63 -38.05
CA MET A 1 21.39 -48.52 -37.32
C MET A 1 20.33 -47.52 -36.92
N PHE A 2 19.84 -47.59 -35.69
CA PHE A 2 19.15 -46.47 -35.03
C PHE A 2 19.55 -46.52 -33.56
N THR A 3 20.20 -45.46 -33.13
CA THR A 3 20.89 -45.29 -31.86
C THR A 3 19.91 -44.93 -30.75
N SER A 4 19.99 -45.67 -29.65
CA SER A 4 19.41 -45.34 -28.36
C SER A 4 19.99 -44.05 -27.79
N GLN A 5 19.16 -43.15 -27.29
CA GLN A 5 19.53 -42.20 -26.23
C GLN A 5 18.40 -42.15 -25.21
N THR A 6 18.65 -42.78 -24.06
CA THR A 6 17.96 -42.55 -22.80
C THR A 6 18.51 -41.25 -22.22
N SER A 7 17.72 -40.18 -22.23
CA SER A 7 18.02 -38.94 -21.52
C SER A 7 17.46 -39.06 -20.10
N SER A 8 18.36 -39.16 -19.13
CA SER A 8 18.08 -39.12 -17.69
C SER A 8 17.79 -37.67 -17.27
N PHE A 9 16.51 -37.34 -17.09
CA PHE A 9 16.11 -36.15 -16.34
C PHE A 9 16.29 -36.41 -14.85
N GLN A 10 17.49 -36.12 -14.35
CA GLN A 10 17.73 -35.80 -12.95
C GLN A 10 17.82 -34.27 -12.88
N ASP A 11 16.66 -33.61 -12.78
CA ASP A 11 16.61 -32.22 -12.35
C ASP A 11 16.71 -32.20 -10.83
N SER A 12 17.94 -31.97 -10.36
CA SER A 12 18.23 -31.49 -9.03
C SER A 12 17.59 -30.11 -8.86
N ILE A 13 16.44 -30.04 -8.19
CA ILE A 13 15.90 -28.81 -7.64
C ILE A 13 16.01 -28.93 -6.12
N ASP A 14 17.23 -28.75 -5.65
CA ASP A 14 17.50 -28.33 -4.28
C ASP A 14 17.45 -26.79 -4.31
N VAL A 15 16.26 -26.24 -4.08
CA VAL A 15 16.13 -24.82 -3.74
C VAL A 15 16.13 -24.80 -2.22
N GLU A 16 17.33 -24.66 -1.65
CA GLU A 16 17.47 -24.19 -0.28
C GLU A 16 16.80 -22.81 -0.21
N GLU A 17 15.62 -22.74 0.38
CA GLU A 17 14.98 -21.49 0.82
C GLU A 17 15.86 -20.88 1.91
N ARG A 18 16.83 -20.10 1.48
CA ARG A 18 17.63 -19.26 2.35
C ARG A 18 16.86 -17.96 2.55
N ASP A 19 16.22 -17.84 3.70
CA ASP A 19 15.65 -16.59 4.23
C ASP A 19 16.80 -15.63 4.59
N ASP A 20 17.53 -15.15 3.57
CA ASP A 20 18.45 -14.03 3.69
C ASP A 20 17.61 -12.73 3.63
N PHE A 21 16.84 -12.48 4.70
CA PHE A 21 16.25 -11.16 4.94
C PHE A 21 17.36 -10.22 5.38
N ASP A 22 17.75 -9.28 4.50
CA ASP A 22 18.70 -8.22 4.81
C ASP A 22 18.16 -7.34 5.97
N SER A 23 18.62 -7.64 7.18
CA SER A 23 18.35 -6.89 8.42
C SER A 23 18.85 -5.44 8.37
N ASP A 24 19.68 -5.09 7.37
CA ASP A 24 20.33 -3.79 7.26
C ASP A 24 19.38 -2.68 6.77
N ASP A 25 18.30 -3.00 6.04
CA ASP A 25 17.33 -2.01 5.56
C ASP A 25 16.41 -1.47 6.67
N ILE A 26 16.28 -2.20 7.78
CA ILE A 26 15.47 -1.80 8.95
C ILE A 26 16.25 -0.79 9.82
N ALA A 27 17.58 -0.88 9.84
CA ALA A 27 18.43 -0.02 10.67
C ALA A 27 18.39 1.45 10.24
N GLY A 28 18.19 1.74 8.95
CA GLY A 28 18.14 3.10 8.41
C GLY A 28 16.96 3.94 8.90
N TYR A 29 15.90 3.32 9.44
CA TYR A 29 14.69 4.00 9.89
C TYR A 29 14.57 4.12 11.42
N ASN A 30 15.51 3.56 12.18
CA ASN A 30 15.49 3.57 13.65
C ASN A 30 16.08 4.83 14.31
N GLN A 31 16.50 5.83 13.53
CA GLN A 31 16.85 7.13 14.11
C GLN A 31 15.59 7.85 14.55
N LYS A 32 15.60 8.40 15.77
CA LYS A 32 14.66 9.43 16.23
C LYS A 32 14.87 10.69 15.37
N THR A 33 14.48 10.62 14.11
CA THR A 33 14.51 11.76 13.22
C THR A 33 13.38 12.66 13.66
N GLN A 34 13.68 13.88 14.13
CA GLN A 34 12.69 14.95 14.08
C GLN A 34 12.09 14.92 12.68
N LEU A 35 10.79 14.66 12.60
CA LEU A 35 10.06 14.52 11.34
C LEU A 35 9.97 15.89 10.68
N ASN A 36 11.08 16.31 10.11
CA ASN A 36 11.24 17.51 9.33
C ASN A 36 10.41 17.32 8.06
N CYS A 37 9.15 17.73 8.15
CA CYS A 37 8.20 17.71 7.06
C CYS A 37 8.02 19.14 6.55
N TYR A 38 8.26 19.32 5.26
CA TYR A 38 8.22 20.61 4.61
C TYR A 38 7.37 20.54 3.35
N TYR A 39 6.86 21.69 2.93
CA TYR A 39 6.24 21.86 1.64
C TYR A 39 6.79 23.11 0.95
N ALA A 40 6.69 23.14 -0.37
CA ALA A 40 6.94 24.34 -1.17
C ALA A 40 5.97 24.38 -2.35
N ILE A 41 5.53 25.58 -2.73
CA ILE A 41 4.72 25.83 -3.91
C ILE A 41 5.45 26.80 -4.82
N TYR A 42 5.52 26.45 -6.09
CA TYR A 42 6.06 27.30 -7.14
C TYR A 42 4.99 27.59 -8.19
N LEU A 43 4.99 28.79 -8.72
CA LEU A 43 4.29 29.15 -9.94
C LEU A 43 5.23 28.87 -11.11
N TYR A 44 4.75 28.08 -12.07
CA TYR A 44 5.46 27.72 -13.28
C TYR A 44 4.85 28.47 -14.46
N GLN A 45 5.65 29.30 -15.13
CA GLN A 45 5.24 30.13 -16.26
C GLN A 45 6.35 30.18 -17.31
N GLY A 46 6.08 29.64 -18.51
CA GLY A 46 6.93 29.83 -19.69
C GLY A 46 8.41 29.53 -19.48
N THR A 47 8.72 28.42 -18.76
CA THR A 47 10.06 27.94 -18.31
C THR A 47 10.64 28.57 -17.03
N SER A 48 9.96 29.55 -16.44
CA SER A 48 10.35 30.14 -15.15
C SER A 48 9.59 29.53 -13.98
N LEU A 49 10.29 29.33 -12.85
CA LEU A 49 9.68 28.96 -11.57
C LEU A 49 9.80 30.15 -10.62
N SER A 50 8.70 30.64 -10.07
CA SER A 50 8.68 31.65 -9.00
C SER A 50 8.12 31.05 -7.72
N LEU A 51 8.76 31.34 -6.58
CA LEU A 51 8.31 30.84 -5.28
C LEU A 51 7.02 31.55 -4.88
N VAL A 52 5.99 30.77 -4.50
CA VAL A 52 4.72 31.27 -3.97
C VAL A 52 4.74 31.23 -2.44
N ASP A 53 5.00 30.05 -1.87
CA ASP A 53 5.08 29.84 -0.41
C ASP A 53 5.97 28.63 -0.12
N SER A 54 6.62 28.63 1.04
CA SER A 54 7.45 27.50 1.48
C SER A 54 7.56 27.47 2.99
N SER A 55 7.56 26.25 3.54
CA SER A 55 7.90 26.00 4.94
C SER A 55 9.36 25.58 5.14
N LEU A 56 10.18 25.60 4.08
CA LEU A 56 11.59 25.23 4.14
C LEU A 56 12.45 26.32 4.79
N PRO A 57 13.60 25.94 5.37
CA PRO A 57 14.68 26.86 5.67
C PRO A 57 15.14 27.61 4.40
N PRO A 58 15.52 28.89 4.50
CA PRO A 58 15.92 29.71 3.36
C PRO A 58 17.15 29.16 2.63
N GLU A 59 17.97 28.34 3.28
CA GLU A 59 19.12 27.67 2.67
C GLU A 59 18.72 26.52 1.72
N ALA A 60 17.61 25.83 2.01
CA ALA A 60 17.19 24.63 1.27
C ALA A 60 16.28 24.93 0.07
N GLU A 61 15.57 26.06 0.10
CA GLU A 61 14.70 26.52 -1.00
C GLU A 61 15.43 26.65 -2.35
N PRO A 62 16.59 27.35 -2.46
CA PRO A 62 17.24 27.53 -3.76
C PRO A 62 17.74 26.21 -4.36
N GLU A 63 18.11 25.23 -3.52
CA GLU A 63 18.49 23.90 -3.97
C GLU A 63 17.31 23.14 -4.57
N LEU A 64 16.15 23.17 -3.88
CA LEU A 64 14.92 22.57 -4.38
C LEU A 64 14.52 23.18 -5.72
N ARG A 65 14.56 24.51 -5.83
CA ARG A 65 14.23 25.21 -7.08
C ARG A 65 15.17 24.80 -8.21
N CYS A 66 16.49 24.75 -7.97
CA CYS A 66 17.46 24.28 -8.96
C CYS A 66 17.20 22.82 -9.39
N TYR A 67 16.84 21.98 -8.44
CA TYR A 67 16.49 20.58 -8.68
C TYR A 67 15.25 20.45 -9.57
N ILE A 68 14.18 21.21 -9.29
CA ILE A 68 12.95 21.20 -10.11
C ILE A 68 13.24 21.72 -11.51
N SER A 69 13.97 22.85 -11.66
CA SER A 69 14.35 23.39 -12.96
C SER A 69 15.09 22.35 -13.81
N ARG A 70 16.06 21.63 -13.23
CA ARG A 70 16.79 20.55 -13.93
C ARG A 70 15.87 19.39 -14.36
N ARG A 71 14.80 19.11 -13.61
CA ARG A 71 13.81 18.07 -13.96
C ARG A 71 12.88 18.50 -15.07
N LEU A 72 12.34 19.71 -14.99
CA LEU A 72 11.44 20.26 -16.01
C LEU A 72 12.17 20.39 -17.36
N SER A 73 13.45 20.78 -17.37
CA SER A 73 14.27 20.81 -18.59
C SER A 73 14.54 19.44 -19.21
N LYS A 74 14.31 18.32 -18.49
CA LYS A 74 14.53 16.95 -18.98
C LYS A 74 13.25 16.23 -19.42
N GLY A 75 12.07 16.88 -19.32
CA GLY A 75 10.80 16.33 -19.79
C GLY A 75 10.34 15.03 -19.09
N GLY A 76 10.85 14.76 -17.88
CA GLY A 76 10.61 13.49 -17.18
C GLY A 76 9.34 13.50 -16.31
N PRO A 77 8.55 12.40 -16.28
CA PRO A 77 7.38 12.29 -15.41
C PRO A 77 7.74 12.32 -13.93
N ALA A 78 6.79 12.80 -13.13
CA ALA A 78 6.86 13.02 -11.69
C ALA A 78 7.14 11.72 -10.91
N GLY A 79 8.42 11.47 -10.60
CA GLY A 79 8.84 10.42 -9.66
C GLY A 79 10.31 10.56 -9.23
N GLY A 80 10.51 10.81 -7.92
CA GLY A 80 11.67 10.52 -7.06
C GLY A 80 13.11 10.93 -7.46
N HIS A 81 13.80 11.69 -6.59
CA HIS A 81 15.17 11.51 -6.02
C HIS A 81 15.48 12.76 -5.17
N GLY A 82 15.80 12.63 -3.88
CA GLY A 82 15.79 13.73 -2.89
C GLY A 82 16.62 15.00 -3.18
N VAL A 83 16.44 16.01 -2.32
CA VAL A 83 17.32 17.20 -2.29
C VAL A 83 18.67 16.76 -1.70
N PRO A 84 19.80 16.97 -2.42
CA PRO A 84 21.07 16.29 -2.14
C PRO A 84 21.73 16.60 -0.79
N GLU A 85 21.38 17.70 -0.11
CA GLU A 85 22.05 18.05 1.16
C GLU A 85 21.29 17.65 2.44
N GLN A 86 20.01 17.27 2.36
CA GLN A 86 19.22 16.98 3.58
C GLN A 86 18.87 15.50 3.81
N ASN A 87 19.19 14.58 2.91
CA ASN A 87 18.76 13.17 2.99
C ASN A 87 17.24 13.00 3.20
N VAL A 88 16.45 13.97 2.74
CA VAL A 88 14.98 13.98 2.85
C VAL A 88 14.37 13.56 1.51
N GLY A 89 13.38 12.66 1.56
CA GLY A 89 12.61 12.28 0.38
C GLY A 89 11.90 13.49 -0.21
N CYS A 90 11.82 13.60 -1.53
CA CYS A 90 11.13 14.70 -2.21
C CYS A 90 10.13 14.16 -3.24
N TYR A 91 8.89 14.64 -3.13
CA TYR A 91 7.83 14.40 -4.09
C TYR A 91 7.42 15.74 -4.72
N CYS A 92 7.34 15.79 -6.05
CA CYS A 92 6.94 16.98 -6.80
C CYS A 92 5.79 16.63 -7.75
N CYS A 93 4.75 17.45 -7.77
CA CYS A 93 3.61 17.32 -8.67
C CYS A 93 3.38 18.65 -9.41
N LEU A 94 3.12 18.59 -10.73
CA LEU A 94 2.73 19.74 -11.53
C LEU A 94 1.21 19.72 -11.71
N LEU A 95 0.55 20.77 -11.25
CA LEU A 95 -0.85 21.06 -11.54
C LEU A 95 -0.94 22.06 -12.68
N GLU A 96 -1.38 21.60 -13.85
CA GLU A 96 -1.64 22.49 -14.98
C GLU A 96 -2.88 23.35 -14.71
N GLN A 97 -2.82 24.62 -15.08
CA GLN A 97 -3.96 25.52 -15.00
C GLN A 97 -4.89 25.25 -16.20
N GLU A 98 -6.19 25.07 -15.95
CA GLU A 98 -7.16 24.88 -17.05
C GLU A 98 -7.18 26.12 -17.95
N HIS A 99 -6.89 25.94 -19.23
CA HIS A 99 -6.93 27.00 -20.23
C HIS A 99 -8.37 27.39 -20.57
N SER A 100 -8.68 28.69 -20.55
CA SER A 100 -9.80 29.24 -21.31
C SER A 100 -9.49 29.16 -22.81
N PRO A 101 -10.45 28.84 -23.70
CA PRO A 101 -10.21 28.58 -25.13
C PRO A 101 -9.71 29.79 -25.96
N ASP A 102 -9.52 30.97 -25.36
CA ASP A 102 -9.16 32.22 -26.04
C ASP A 102 -7.69 32.67 -25.83
N GLN A 103 -6.84 31.86 -25.19
CA GLN A 103 -5.41 32.20 -25.01
C GLN A 103 -4.50 31.34 -25.88
N PRO A 104 -3.47 31.94 -26.54
CA PRO A 104 -2.52 31.20 -27.34
C PRO A 104 -1.74 30.20 -26.47
N ASP A 105 -1.33 29.07 -27.06
CA ASP A 105 -0.54 27.98 -26.46
C ASP A 105 0.72 28.51 -25.74
N ALA A 106 0.56 28.96 -24.50
CA ALA A 106 1.66 29.20 -23.59
C ALA A 106 1.99 27.85 -22.97
N GLU A 107 3.05 27.19 -23.47
CA GLU A 107 3.58 25.97 -22.88
C GLU A 107 3.73 26.12 -21.35
N GLY A 108 2.85 25.42 -20.62
CA GLY A 108 3.01 25.09 -19.20
C GLY A 108 2.82 26.24 -18.23
N ASN A 109 1.61 26.81 -18.14
CA ASN A 109 1.20 27.58 -16.97
C ASN A 109 0.60 26.64 -15.90
N GLY A 110 1.15 26.67 -14.69
CA GLY A 110 0.68 25.79 -13.62
C GLY A 110 1.35 26.04 -12.27
N TYR A 111 1.01 25.22 -11.29
CA TYR A 111 1.58 25.22 -9.96
C TYR A 111 2.38 23.93 -9.72
N VAL A 112 3.63 24.06 -9.30
CA VAL A 112 4.43 22.92 -8.84
C VAL A 112 4.36 22.85 -7.32
N ILE A 113 3.83 21.75 -6.80
CA ILE A 113 3.76 21.49 -5.35
C ILE A 113 4.77 20.42 -4.99
N CYS A 114 5.58 20.72 -3.97
CA CYS A 114 6.62 19.83 -3.46
C CYS A 114 6.35 19.47 -2.00
N PHE A 115 6.43 18.19 -1.68
CA PHE A 115 6.44 17.68 -0.31
C PHE A 115 7.78 17.03 -0.01
N MET A 116 8.32 17.35 1.16
CA MET A 116 9.59 16.82 1.63
C MET A 116 9.42 16.27 3.03
N GLY A 117 9.81 15.01 3.26
CA GLY A 117 9.77 14.44 4.59
C GLY A 117 10.33 13.03 4.65
N GLY A 118 10.69 12.60 5.87
CA GLY A 118 11.27 11.28 6.11
C GLY A 118 12.69 11.14 5.56
N SER A 119 13.13 9.90 5.38
CA SER A 119 14.40 9.59 4.71
C SER A 119 14.26 9.73 3.18
N GLU A 120 15.39 9.75 2.47
CA GLU A 120 15.45 9.79 1.00
C GLU A 120 14.52 8.78 0.31
N LYS A 121 14.33 7.60 0.93
CA LYS A 121 13.46 6.53 0.42
C LYS A 121 12.06 6.52 1.05
N GLY A 122 11.83 7.25 2.14
CA GLY A 122 10.58 7.20 2.92
C GLY A 122 9.35 7.60 2.11
N LEU A 123 9.42 8.68 1.32
CA LEU A 123 8.31 9.10 0.48
C LEU A 123 8.06 8.16 -0.71
N ASN A 124 9.03 7.34 -1.12
CA ASN A 124 8.80 6.33 -2.16
C ASN A 124 7.82 5.24 -1.69
N LEU A 125 7.69 5.03 -0.38
CA LEU A 125 6.73 4.10 0.22
C LEU A 125 5.29 4.62 0.19
N TYR A 126 5.08 5.90 -0.12
CA TYR A 126 3.77 6.49 -0.34
C TYR A 126 3.57 6.64 -1.85
N PRO A 127 2.76 5.78 -2.47
CA PRO A 127 2.55 5.84 -3.92
C PRO A 127 2.10 7.23 -4.33
N CYS A 128 2.64 7.75 -5.45
CA CYS A 128 2.20 8.99 -6.09
C CYS A 128 0.69 9.22 -6.01
N PRO A 129 -0.21 8.23 -6.26
CA PRO A 129 -1.65 8.46 -6.20
C PRO A 129 -2.22 8.90 -4.84
N ILE A 130 -1.51 8.73 -3.71
CA ILE A 130 -1.96 9.28 -2.42
C ILE A 130 -1.70 10.78 -2.38
N LEU A 131 -0.48 11.20 -2.73
CA LEU A 131 -0.06 12.59 -2.72
C LEU A 131 -0.67 13.35 -3.90
N ASP A 132 -0.82 12.72 -5.07
CA ASP A 132 -1.50 13.29 -6.24
C ASP A 132 -2.94 13.65 -5.88
N LYS A 133 -3.67 12.77 -5.17
CA LYS A 133 -5.04 13.05 -4.72
C LYS A 133 -5.11 14.16 -3.69
N TYR A 134 -4.11 14.28 -2.83
CA TYR A 134 -4.00 15.38 -1.89
C TYR A 134 -3.79 16.71 -2.62
N VAL A 135 -2.89 16.71 -3.62
CA VAL A 135 -2.62 17.86 -4.49
C VAL A 135 -3.84 18.22 -5.34
N GLN A 136 -4.59 17.25 -5.87
CA GLN A 136 -5.85 17.50 -6.58
C GLN A 136 -6.90 18.19 -5.70
N GLY A 137 -6.89 17.96 -4.38
CA GLY A 137 -7.75 18.67 -3.44
C GLY A 137 -7.54 20.19 -3.43
N LEU A 138 -6.32 20.65 -3.74
CA LEU A 138 -5.97 22.07 -3.86
C LEU A 138 -6.38 22.70 -5.20
N GLN A 139 -6.74 21.91 -6.21
CA GLN A 139 -7.01 22.43 -7.55
C GLN A 139 -8.11 23.50 -7.55
N SER A 140 -9.17 23.30 -6.75
CA SER A 140 -10.26 24.29 -6.60
C SER A 140 -9.81 25.59 -5.93
N CYS A 141 -8.92 25.54 -4.95
CA CYS A 141 -8.39 26.72 -4.26
C CYS A 141 -7.42 27.52 -5.15
N LEU A 142 -6.65 26.84 -6.00
CA LEU A 142 -5.63 27.42 -6.89
C LEU A 142 -6.21 28.08 -8.15
N GLN A 143 -7.50 27.87 -8.44
CA GLN A 143 -8.22 28.54 -9.54
C GLN A 143 -8.55 30.01 -9.22
N THR A 144 -8.41 30.44 -7.96
CA THR A 144 -8.67 31.82 -7.56
C THR A 144 -7.57 32.74 -8.10
N PRO A 145 -7.91 33.79 -8.89
CA PRO A 145 -6.92 34.74 -9.34
C PRO A 145 -6.24 35.43 -8.14
N GLU A 146 -4.93 35.66 -8.27
CA GLU A 146 -4.07 36.34 -7.28
C GLU A 146 -3.80 35.60 -5.95
N LEU A 147 -4.21 34.34 -5.79
CA LEU A 147 -3.93 33.53 -4.58
C LEU A 147 -4.30 34.26 -3.27
N THR A 148 -5.39 35.01 -3.27
CA THR A 148 -5.84 35.79 -2.11
C THR A 148 -6.16 34.91 -0.89
N ASN A 149 -6.40 33.61 -1.12
CA ASN A 149 -6.64 32.57 -0.11
C ASN A 149 -5.35 31.82 0.33
N LEU A 150 -4.16 32.30 -0.04
CA LEU A 150 -2.88 31.64 0.27
C LEU A 150 -2.71 31.40 1.78
N GLU A 151 -2.91 32.44 2.57
CA GLU A 151 -2.75 32.40 4.03
C GLU A 151 -3.88 31.67 4.75
N THR A 152 -5.10 31.74 4.21
CA THR A 152 -6.31 31.28 4.90
C THR A 152 -6.68 29.83 4.58
N GLU A 153 -6.35 29.35 3.38
CA GLU A 153 -6.76 28.01 2.91
C GLU A 153 -5.55 27.17 2.49
N ILE A 154 -4.69 27.70 1.61
CA ILE A 154 -3.62 26.92 0.95
C ILE A 154 -2.51 26.56 1.94
N ARG A 155 -1.96 27.51 2.68
CA ARG A 155 -0.91 27.28 3.67
C ARG A 155 -1.37 26.34 4.79
N PRO A 156 -2.54 26.55 5.43
CA PRO A 156 -3.05 25.62 6.42
C PRO A 156 -3.28 24.21 5.86
N TYR A 157 -3.80 24.08 4.63
CA TYR A 157 -4.00 22.78 3.99
C TYR A 157 -2.66 22.09 3.74
N LEU A 158 -1.68 22.77 3.14
CA LEU A 158 -0.38 22.17 2.87
C LEU A 158 0.34 21.81 4.15
N SER A 159 0.32 22.65 5.19
CA SER A 159 0.97 22.33 6.47
C SER A 159 0.49 21.01 7.11
N LYS A 160 -0.73 20.56 6.78
CA LYS A 160 -1.33 19.32 7.29
C LYS A 160 -1.05 18.09 6.42
N TRP A 161 -0.32 18.22 5.31
CA TRP A 161 -0.07 17.11 4.38
C TRP A 161 0.49 15.87 5.08
N TYR A 162 1.43 16.08 6.00
CA TYR A 162 2.09 15.01 6.74
C TYR A 162 1.10 14.33 7.70
N GLU A 163 0.29 15.13 8.38
CA GLU A 163 -0.72 14.63 9.30
C GLU A 163 -1.82 13.85 8.59
N GLU A 164 -2.29 14.33 7.43
CA GLU A 164 -3.39 13.70 6.71
C GLU A 164 -2.94 12.51 5.86
N SER A 165 -1.79 12.61 5.18
CA SER A 165 -1.35 11.61 4.20
C SER A 165 -0.39 10.58 4.76
N VAL A 166 0.40 10.90 5.79
CA VAL A 166 1.46 10.01 6.32
C VAL A 166 1.07 9.42 7.67
N LEU A 167 0.63 10.26 8.62
CA LEU A 167 0.37 9.85 10.01
C LEU A 167 -0.87 8.96 10.20
N HIS A 168 -1.72 8.76 9.19
CA HIS A 168 -2.92 7.91 9.30
C HIS A 168 -2.58 6.49 9.75
N ILE A 169 -1.47 5.90 9.26
CA ILE A 169 -1.05 4.54 9.62
C ILE A 169 -0.70 4.46 11.11
N HIS A 170 0.05 5.43 11.62
CA HIS A 170 0.40 5.48 13.05
C HIS A 170 -0.84 5.64 13.92
N ARG A 171 -1.77 6.52 13.56
CA ARG A 171 -3.03 6.72 14.30
C ARG A 171 -3.88 5.46 14.35
N VAL A 172 -4.01 4.74 13.24
CA VAL A 172 -4.78 3.49 13.19
C VAL A 172 -4.13 2.42 14.05
N VAL A 173 -2.81 2.24 13.97
CA VAL A 173 -2.10 1.24 14.80
C VAL A 173 -2.20 1.58 16.28
N GLN A 174 -2.13 2.86 16.66
CA GLN A 174 -2.32 3.29 18.05
C GLN A 174 -3.76 3.10 18.55
N LEU A 175 -4.74 3.30 17.67
CA LEU A 175 -6.16 3.14 18.00
C LEU A 175 -6.53 1.66 18.21
N VAL A 176 -6.10 0.79 17.31
CA VAL A 176 -6.55 -0.60 17.24
C VAL A 176 -5.59 -1.56 17.94
N GLN A 177 -4.34 -1.15 18.18
CA GLN A 177 -3.35 -1.87 18.99
C GLN A 177 -3.20 -3.36 18.59
N SER A 178 -3.31 -4.29 19.54
CA SER A 178 -3.21 -5.74 19.30
C SER A 178 -4.29 -6.26 18.35
N SER A 179 -5.38 -5.52 18.17
CA SER A 179 -6.48 -5.88 17.28
C SER A 179 -6.23 -5.49 15.82
N ILE A 180 -5.03 -5.03 15.48
CA ILE A 180 -4.61 -4.74 14.10
C ILE A 180 -4.70 -5.97 13.18
N SER A 181 -4.58 -7.19 13.72
CA SER A 181 -4.66 -8.41 12.93
C SER A 181 -6.04 -8.61 12.28
N PHE A 182 -7.12 -8.22 12.95
CA PHE A 182 -8.47 -8.20 12.37
C PHE A 182 -8.61 -7.22 11.21
N LEU A 183 -7.94 -6.06 11.28
CA LEU A 183 -7.93 -5.09 10.18
C LEU A 183 -7.12 -5.59 8.98
N LEU A 184 -5.98 -6.24 9.23
CA LEU A 184 -5.16 -6.86 8.20
C LEU A 184 -5.91 -8.00 7.50
N HIS A 185 -6.59 -8.85 8.27
CA HIS A 185 -7.43 -9.92 7.76
C HIS A 185 -8.57 -9.37 6.89
N ALA A 186 -9.30 -8.36 7.37
CA ALA A 186 -10.36 -7.71 6.61
C ALA A 186 -9.86 -7.10 5.28
N ALA A 187 -8.65 -6.51 5.29
CA ALA A 187 -8.05 -5.92 4.09
C ALA A 187 -7.67 -6.96 3.03
N LEU A 188 -7.22 -8.16 3.42
CA LEU A 188 -6.87 -9.24 2.51
C LEU A 188 -8.08 -10.06 2.05
N SER A 189 -9.11 -10.21 2.88
CA SER A 189 -10.36 -10.92 2.58
C SER A 189 -11.41 -10.07 1.84
N HIS A 190 -11.11 -8.78 1.62
CA HIS A 190 -12.03 -7.79 1.07
C HIS A 190 -13.34 -7.64 1.88
N THR A 191 -13.26 -7.88 3.19
CA THR A 191 -14.40 -7.72 4.11
C THR A 191 -14.70 -6.23 4.33
N HIS A 192 -15.98 -5.86 4.32
CA HIS A 192 -16.40 -4.48 4.58
C HIS A 192 -16.20 -4.12 6.06
N VAL A 193 -15.66 -2.92 6.31
CA VAL A 193 -15.36 -2.43 7.65
C VAL A 193 -16.24 -1.22 7.96
N GLU A 194 -17.18 -1.38 8.89
CA GLU A 194 -18.04 -0.31 9.36
C GLU A 194 -17.42 0.36 10.60
N VAL A 195 -17.12 1.65 10.52
CA VAL A 195 -16.50 2.38 11.62
C VAL A 195 -17.51 3.36 12.24
N LYS A 196 -17.86 3.14 13.50
CA LYS A 196 -18.69 4.03 14.32
C LYS A 196 -17.77 4.99 15.09
N SER A 197 -17.27 6.00 14.40
CA SER A 197 -16.40 7.05 14.95
C SER A 197 -16.63 8.39 14.25
N ASP A 198 -15.82 9.38 14.60
CA ASP A 198 -15.62 10.62 13.85
C ASP A 198 -15.14 10.38 12.40
N GLU A 199 -15.48 11.32 11.51
CA GLU A 199 -15.14 11.22 10.08
C GLU A 199 -13.63 11.13 9.80
N ARG A 200 -12.79 11.68 10.69
CA ARG A 200 -11.33 11.59 10.52
C ARG A 200 -10.85 10.16 10.77
N THR A 201 -11.28 9.51 11.84
CA THR A 201 -10.95 8.11 12.11
C THR A 201 -11.48 7.17 11.03
N LYS A 202 -12.70 7.39 10.52
CA LYS A 202 -13.23 6.63 9.38
C LYS A 202 -12.34 6.74 8.14
N LYS A 203 -11.89 7.96 7.80
CA LYS A 203 -10.97 8.20 6.68
C LYS A 203 -9.61 7.54 6.90
N ASP A 204 -9.07 7.59 8.11
CA ASP A 204 -7.77 6.99 8.44
C ASP A 204 -7.81 5.46 8.31
N ILE A 205 -8.85 4.82 8.83
CA ILE A 205 -9.06 3.37 8.72
C ILE A 205 -9.28 2.96 7.26
N ALA A 206 -10.11 3.69 6.51
CA ALA A 206 -10.33 3.42 5.09
C ALA A 206 -9.03 3.53 4.26
N ARG A 207 -8.18 4.52 4.56
CA ARG A 207 -6.85 4.66 3.93
C ARG A 207 -5.92 3.51 4.32
N PHE A 208 -5.93 3.10 5.59
CA PHE A 208 -5.12 1.97 6.06
C PHE A 208 -5.53 0.66 5.37
N ILE A 209 -6.83 0.33 5.35
CA ILE A 209 -7.34 -0.88 4.68
C ILE A 209 -6.96 -0.86 3.21
N LYS A 210 -7.13 0.28 2.53
CA LYS A 210 -6.73 0.41 1.13
C LYS A 210 -5.22 0.22 0.93
N ALA A 211 -4.40 0.71 1.85
CA ALA A 211 -2.95 0.55 1.78
C ALA A 211 -2.52 -0.91 2.03
N ALA A 212 -3.23 -1.62 2.91
CA ALA A 212 -3.00 -3.01 3.31
C ALA A 212 -3.53 -4.03 2.30
N SER A 213 -4.56 -3.67 1.54
CA SER A 213 -5.19 -4.56 0.57
C SER A 213 -4.28 -4.84 -0.64
N LEU A 214 -4.51 -5.97 -1.30
CA LEU A 214 -3.82 -6.36 -2.54
C LEU A 214 -4.39 -5.69 -3.80
N GLN A 215 -5.44 -4.87 -3.65
CA GLN A 215 -6.07 -4.13 -4.75
C GLN A 215 -5.08 -3.13 -5.37
N GLY A 216 -4.71 -3.37 -6.64
CA GLY A 216 -3.75 -2.55 -7.41
C GLY A 216 -2.53 -3.30 -7.94
N LEU A 217 -2.33 -4.57 -7.57
CA LEU A 217 -1.27 -5.44 -8.09
C LEU A 217 -1.73 -6.39 -9.19
N SER A 218 -3.05 -6.53 -9.37
CA SER A 218 -3.61 -7.20 -10.55
C SER A 218 -3.56 -6.22 -11.71
N GLN A 219 -2.64 -6.46 -12.64
CA GLN A 219 -2.54 -5.80 -13.93
C GLN A 219 -3.64 -6.33 -14.88
N GLN A 220 -4.87 -6.47 -14.38
CA GLN A 220 -6.01 -6.84 -15.19
C GLN A 220 -6.96 -5.64 -15.24
N GLU A 221 -7.08 -5.17 -16.47
CA GLU A 221 -7.65 -3.92 -16.92
C GLU A 221 -8.98 -3.54 -16.27
N ALA A 222 -9.15 -2.23 -16.15
CA ALA A 222 -10.42 -1.56 -15.96
C ALA A 222 -11.41 -1.93 -17.08
N THR A 223 -12.05 -3.08 -16.99
CA THR A 223 -13.35 -3.37 -17.62
C THR A 223 -14.01 -4.54 -16.90
N THR A 224 -14.52 -4.29 -15.71
CA THR A 224 -15.83 -4.78 -15.26
C THR A 224 -16.01 -4.36 -13.83
N SER A 225 -17.14 -3.73 -13.57
CA SER A 225 -17.71 -3.62 -12.24
C SER A 225 -17.49 -4.92 -11.46
N LEU A 226 -16.73 -4.85 -10.37
CA LEU A 226 -16.71 -5.84 -9.29
C LEU A 226 -18.11 -5.88 -8.68
N CYS A 227 -19.06 -6.47 -9.41
CA CYS A 227 -20.45 -6.65 -9.04
C CYS A 227 -20.64 -8.12 -8.72
N LYS A 228 -20.83 -8.38 -7.42
CA LYS A 228 -21.78 -9.36 -6.89
C LYS A 228 -21.76 -10.72 -7.60
N ALA A 229 -20.79 -11.56 -7.25
CA ALA A 229 -21.10 -12.99 -7.18
C ALA A 229 -21.94 -13.20 -5.91
N MET A 230 -23.22 -13.47 -6.10
CA MET A 230 -24.18 -13.78 -5.06
C MET A 230 -23.93 -15.17 -4.47
N SER A 231 -24.16 -15.27 -3.15
CA SER A 231 -24.44 -16.49 -2.36
C SER A 231 -23.23 -17.22 -1.77
N GLU A 232 -22.83 -16.83 -0.57
CA GLU A 232 -23.30 -17.39 0.72
C GLU A 232 -23.31 -16.21 1.73
N GLU A 233 -23.93 -16.33 2.92
CA GLU A 233 -24.24 -15.23 3.86
C GLU A 233 -23.27 -14.02 3.80
N PRO A 234 -23.77 -12.75 3.72
CA PRO A 234 -22.88 -11.60 3.68
C PRO A 234 -21.92 -11.71 4.87
N PRO A 235 -20.59 -11.76 4.64
CA PRO A 235 -19.64 -11.87 5.73
C PRO A 235 -19.94 -10.71 6.67
N ALA A 236 -20.17 -11.03 7.94
CA ALA A 236 -20.62 -10.04 8.90
C ALA A 236 -19.58 -8.91 8.95
N ASP A 237 -20.00 -7.69 8.56
CA ASP A 237 -19.11 -6.54 8.47
C ASP A 237 -18.31 -6.39 9.77
N LEU A 238 -17.00 -6.15 9.65
CA LEU A 238 -16.16 -5.86 10.82
C LEU A 238 -16.60 -4.50 11.34
N VAL A 239 -17.22 -4.47 12.52
CA VAL A 239 -17.68 -3.20 13.12
C VAL A 239 -16.65 -2.75 14.14
N ILE A 240 -16.17 -1.51 13.96
CA ILE A 240 -15.26 -0.83 14.88
C ILE A 240 -16.05 0.25 15.61
N ASP A 241 -16.36 0.01 16.88
CA ASP A 241 -17.03 0.98 17.73
C ASP A 241 -16.01 1.72 18.61
N CYS A 242 -15.78 2.99 18.28
CA CYS A 242 -14.85 3.86 18.99
C CYS A 242 -15.51 4.64 20.13
N SER A 243 -16.76 4.32 20.51
CA SER A 243 -17.41 4.92 21.68
C SER A 243 -16.74 4.52 23.01
N THR A 244 -15.97 3.43 23.00
CA THR A 244 -15.13 2.98 24.12
C THR A 244 -13.64 3.15 23.78
N THR A 245 -12.80 3.30 24.82
CA THR A 245 -11.34 3.33 24.68
C THR A 245 -10.74 2.21 25.53
N PRO A 246 -10.14 1.16 24.94
CA PRO A 246 -9.96 0.89 23.50
C PRO A 246 -11.27 0.59 22.75
N PRO A 247 -11.28 0.69 21.40
CA PRO A 247 -12.47 0.45 20.59
C PRO A 247 -12.92 -1.02 20.68
N THR A 248 -14.24 -1.25 20.75
CA THR A 248 -14.80 -2.59 20.69
C THR A 248 -14.97 -3.03 19.24
N LEU A 249 -14.43 -4.20 18.91
CA LEU A 249 -14.53 -4.83 17.60
C LEU A 249 -15.49 -6.00 17.66
N SER A 250 -16.44 -6.07 16.73
CA SER A 250 -17.34 -7.22 16.57
C SER A 250 -17.18 -7.84 15.19
N ASN A 251 -17.50 -9.14 15.05
CA ASN A 251 -17.27 -9.95 13.85
C ASN A 251 -15.79 -10.08 13.49
N THR A 252 -14.95 -10.21 14.52
CA THR A 252 -13.51 -10.32 14.39
C THR A 252 -13.09 -11.70 13.87
N VAL A 253 -12.56 -11.73 12.66
CA VAL A 253 -11.87 -12.90 12.09
C VAL A 253 -10.39 -12.54 11.94
N SER A 254 -9.50 -13.40 12.43
CA SER A 254 -8.04 -13.30 12.26
C SER A 254 -7.50 -14.68 11.95
N ASN A 255 -6.25 -14.72 11.48
CA ASN A 255 -5.50 -15.93 11.27
C ASN A 255 -4.08 -15.78 11.80
N ARG A 256 -3.36 -16.91 11.92
CA ARG A 256 -1.99 -16.95 12.49
C ARG A 256 -1.06 -16.02 11.72
N PHE A 257 -1.21 -15.96 10.40
CA PHE A 257 -0.43 -15.05 9.57
C PHE A 257 -0.59 -13.59 10.02
N CYS A 258 -1.81 -13.08 10.15
CA CYS A 258 -2.04 -11.70 10.60
C CYS A 258 -1.59 -11.46 12.05
N ASP A 259 -1.68 -12.46 12.92
CA ASP A 259 -1.27 -12.36 14.32
C ASP A 259 0.25 -12.23 14.48
N ASP A 260 1.04 -12.90 13.62
CA ASP A 260 2.51 -12.85 13.63
C ASP A 260 3.04 -11.42 13.37
N TRP A 261 2.27 -10.58 12.66
CA TRP A 261 2.65 -9.19 12.36
C TRP A 261 2.29 -8.20 13.48
N ILE A 262 1.48 -8.57 14.47
CA ILE A 262 1.03 -7.65 15.54
C ILE A 262 2.23 -7.00 16.24
N GLN A 263 3.21 -7.81 16.65
CA GLN A 263 4.36 -7.31 17.41
C GLN A 263 5.22 -6.36 16.58
N ALA A 264 5.38 -6.62 15.28
CA ALA A 264 6.11 -5.73 14.38
C ALA A 264 5.45 -4.35 14.29
N PHE A 265 4.12 -4.29 14.14
CA PHE A 265 3.37 -3.04 14.13
C PHE A 265 3.43 -2.30 15.47
N LEU A 266 3.29 -2.99 16.60
CA LEU A 266 3.35 -2.37 17.92
C LEU A 266 4.74 -1.79 18.20
N ASN A 267 5.81 -2.54 17.96
CA ASN A 267 7.18 -2.08 18.15
C ASN A 267 7.52 -0.87 17.28
N ALA A 268 7.05 -0.84 16.03
CA ALA A 268 7.23 0.31 15.13
C ALA A 268 6.35 1.51 15.51
N ALA A 269 5.21 1.29 16.17
CA ALA A 269 4.37 2.38 16.65
C ALA A 269 4.97 3.09 17.87
N GLU A 270 5.72 2.36 18.72
CA GLU A 270 6.48 2.91 19.86
C GLU A 270 7.60 3.87 19.43
N SER A 271 8.24 3.59 18.29
CA SER A 271 9.28 4.47 17.73
C SER A 271 8.71 5.73 17.06
N CYS A 272 7.38 5.85 16.98
CA CYS A 272 6.66 6.95 16.32
C CYS A 272 7.14 7.22 14.89
N ASN A 273 7.52 6.17 14.15
CA ASN A 273 7.97 6.28 12.78
C ASN A 273 6.91 5.73 11.78
N PRO A 274 6.13 6.61 11.12
CA PRO A 274 5.12 6.18 10.14
C PRO A 274 5.71 5.51 8.89
N PHE A 275 6.95 5.84 8.52
CA PHE A 275 7.62 5.24 7.37
C PHE A 275 8.00 3.79 7.65
N LEU A 276 8.44 3.50 8.88
CA LEU A 276 8.70 2.13 9.32
C LEU A 276 7.39 1.31 9.33
N LEU A 277 6.31 1.89 9.85
CA LEU A 277 4.98 1.23 9.81
C LEU A 277 4.53 0.96 8.37
N ARG A 278 4.78 1.90 7.44
CA ARG A 278 4.50 1.71 6.03
C ARG A 278 5.34 0.59 5.42
N GLN A 279 6.63 0.51 5.76
CA GLN A 279 7.51 -0.55 5.28
C GLN A 279 7.08 -1.93 5.78
N ILE A 280 6.72 -2.04 7.06
CA ILE A 280 6.17 -3.28 7.63
C ILE A 280 4.90 -3.68 6.88
N LEU A 281 4.03 -2.72 6.56
CA LEU A 281 2.82 -2.97 5.79
C LEU A 281 3.10 -3.45 4.36
N GLU A 282 4.09 -2.87 3.66
CA GLU A 282 4.48 -3.36 2.33
C GLU A 282 5.14 -4.75 2.41
N ASN A 283 5.94 -5.04 3.45
CA ASN A 283 6.50 -6.37 3.67
C ASN A 283 5.41 -7.42 3.94
N PHE A 284 4.41 -7.08 4.75
CA PHE A 284 3.22 -7.89 4.98
C PHE A 284 2.52 -8.23 3.66
N LYS A 285 2.31 -7.23 2.79
CA LYS A 285 1.72 -7.43 1.46
C LYS A 285 2.57 -8.31 0.58
N LEU A 286 3.88 -8.05 0.52
CA LEU A 286 4.81 -8.85 -0.28
C LEU A 286 4.74 -10.33 0.12
N LYS A 287 4.70 -10.63 1.41
CA LYS A 287 4.54 -12.01 1.88
C LYS A 287 3.19 -12.61 1.48
N ALA A 288 2.08 -11.87 1.63
CA ALA A 288 0.77 -12.34 1.19
C ALA A 288 0.70 -12.60 -0.32
N ILE A 289 1.35 -11.76 -1.14
CA ILE A 289 1.44 -11.93 -2.60
C ILE A 289 2.28 -13.16 -2.96
N GLN A 290 3.40 -13.37 -2.27
CA GLN A 290 4.22 -14.57 -2.46
C GLN A 290 3.43 -15.83 -2.16
N ASP A 291 2.71 -15.85 -1.04
CA ASP A 291 1.91 -17.01 -0.65
C ASP A 291 0.76 -17.27 -1.64
N MET A 292 0.13 -16.21 -2.15
CA MET A 292 -0.89 -16.29 -3.21
C MET A 292 -0.32 -16.88 -4.51
N ASN A 293 0.86 -16.42 -4.93
CA ASN A 293 1.51 -16.93 -6.15
C ASN A 293 1.97 -18.38 -5.99
N SER A 294 2.44 -18.76 -4.81
CA SER A 294 2.76 -20.15 -4.47
C SER A 294 1.51 -21.03 -4.54
N LEU A 295 0.38 -20.60 -3.96
CA LEU A 295 -0.89 -21.32 -4.04
C LEU A 295 -1.33 -21.51 -5.51
N LYS A 296 -1.29 -20.47 -6.34
CA LYS A 296 -1.63 -20.55 -7.76
C LYS A 296 -0.80 -21.61 -8.50
N ARG A 297 0.49 -21.69 -8.20
CA ARG A 297 1.38 -22.73 -8.76
C ARG A 297 0.99 -24.12 -8.27
N PHE A 298 0.68 -24.29 -6.98
CA PHE A 298 0.25 -25.56 -6.44
C PHE A 298 -1.09 -26.04 -7.00
N ILE A 299 -2.08 -25.15 -7.17
CA ILE A 299 -3.38 -25.51 -7.76
C ILE A 299 -3.20 -26.07 -9.17
N ARG A 300 -2.41 -25.40 -10.02
CA ARG A 300 -2.10 -25.88 -11.38
C ARG A 300 -1.39 -27.24 -11.38
N GLN A 301 -0.52 -27.49 -10.41
CA GLN A 301 0.17 -28.78 -10.28
C GLN A 301 -0.76 -29.88 -9.74
N ALA A 302 -1.70 -29.52 -8.87
CA ALA A 302 -2.66 -30.44 -8.26
C ALA A 302 -3.66 -30.99 -9.29
N GLU A 303 -3.91 -30.27 -10.39
CA GLU A 303 -4.67 -30.79 -11.55
C GLU A 303 -4.04 -32.07 -12.13
N MET A 304 -2.72 -32.19 -12.04
CA MET A 304 -1.96 -33.30 -12.65
C MET A 304 -1.45 -34.33 -11.64
N SER A 305 -1.48 -34.04 -10.32
CA SER A 305 -0.84 -34.90 -9.32
C SER A 305 -1.46 -34.78 -7.92
N HIS A 306 -1.88 -35.93 -7.36
CA HIS A 306 -2.34 -36.02 -5.97
C HIS A 306 -1.24 -35.70 -4.94
N TYR A 307 0.04 -35.90 -5.28
CA TYR A 307 1.15 -35.50 -4.41
C TYR A 307 1.28 -33.97 -4.33
N ALA A 308 1.02 -33.27 -5.44
CA ALA A 308 0.99 -31.80 -5.45
C ALA A 308 -0.21 -31.26 -4.64
N LEU A 309 -1.36 -31.96 -4.65
CA LEU A 309 -2.50 -31.64 -3.79
C LEU A 309 -2.12 -31.75 -2.30
N PHE A 310 -1.45 -32.83 -1.89
CA PHE A 310 -0.98 -32.98 -0.50
C PHE A 310 0.03 -31.88 -0.10
N ARG A 311 0.98 -31.55 -0.97
CA ARG A 311 1.92 -30.43 -0.76
C ARG A 311 1.19 -29.09 -0.61
N CYS A 312 0.11 -28.88 -1.38
CA CYS A 312 -0.75 -27.71 -1.26
C CYS A 312 -1.42 -27.64 0.13
N CYS A 313 -1.98 -28.76 0.62
CA CYS A 313 -2.54 -28.83 1.97
C CYS A 313 -1.50 -28.48 3.05
N GLN A 314 -0.31 -29.07 2.97
CA GLN A 314 0.78 -28.80 3.92
C GLN A 314 1.19 -27.32 3.90
N PHE A 315 1.28 -26.72 2.70
CA PHE A 315 1.57 -25.30 2.55
C PHE A 315 0.48 -24.42 3.21
N LEU A 316 -0.79 -24.71 2.97
CA LEU A 316 -1.92 -23.94 3.54
C LEU A 316 -1.98 -24.04 5.08
N GLN A 317 -1.64 -25.20 5.64
CA GLN A 317 -1.50 -25.38 7.10
C GLN A 317 -0.27 -24.64 7.67
N GLY A 318 0.80 -24.56 6.89
CA GLY A 318 2.06 -23.91 7.27
C GLY A 318 2.03 -22.39 7.19
N CYS A 319 1.42 -21.81 6.16
CA CYS A 319 1.44 -20.35 5.94
C CYS A 319 0.57 -19.58 6.94
N GLY A 320 -0.43 -20.22 7.56
CA GLY A 320 -1.31 -19.58 8.53
C GLY A 320 -2.28 -18.55 7.96
N ASN A 321 -2.35 -18.41 6.63
CA ASN A 321 -3.24 -17.51 5.87
C ASN A 321 -4.21 -18.28 4.94
N GLY A 322 -4.39 -19.58 5.19
CA GLY A 322 -5.05 -20.49 4.25
C GLY A 322 -6.50 -20.11 3.92
N ASP A 323 -7.24 -19.58 4.89
CA ASP A 323 -8.62 -19.11 4.75
C ASP A 323 -8.74 -17.99 3.70
N VAL A 324 -7.93 -16.94 3.86
CA VAL A 324 -7.90 -15.79 2.95
C VAL A 324 -7.34 -16.18 1.58
N LEU A 325 -6.32 -17.04 1.54
CA LEU A 325 -5.72 -17.50 0.30
C LEU A 325 -6.72 -18.31 -0.54
N LEU A 326 -7.46 -19.23 0.08
CA LEU A 326 -8.48 -20.03 -0.61
C LEU A 326 -9.67 -19.18 -1.06
N GLN A 327 -10.15 -18.26 -0.22
CA GLN A 327 -11.23 -17.33 -0.59
C GLN A 327 -10.86 -16.51 -1.84
N ASN A 328 -9.64 -15.96 -1.88
CA ASN A 328 -9.17 -15.18 -3.01
C ASN A 328 -8.88 -16.06 -4.25
N ALA A 329 -8.32 -17.25 -4.08
CA ALA A 329 -8.11 -18.19 -5.19
C ALA A 329 -9.44 -18.65 -5.81
N LYS A 330 -10.48 -18.86 -5.00
CA LYS A 330 -11.84 -19.21 -5.45
C LYS A 330 -12.46 -18.08 -6.27
N ALA A 331 -12.26 -16.83 -5.84
CA ALA A 331 -12.73 -15.66 -6.56
C ALA A 331 -12.00 -15.47 -7.91
N GLU A 332 -10.68 -15.70 -7.96
CA GLU A 332 -9.91 -15.58 -9.21
C GLU A 332 -10.14 -16.74 -10.20
N HIS A 333 -10.41 -17.94 -9.69
CA HIS A 333 -10.60 -19.15 -10.50
C HIS A 333 -12.07 -19.52 -10.71
N SER A 334 -13.01 -18.60 -10.50
CA SER A 334 -14.45 -18.84 -10.65
C SER A 334 -14.83 -19.45 -12.00
N ASP A 335 -14.07 -19.10 -13.04
CA ASP A 335 -14.30 -19.53 -14.42
C ASP A 335 -13.67 -20.89 -14.76
N LEU A 336 -12.86 -21.46 -13.85
CA LEU A 336 -12.14 -22.71 -14.02
C LEU A 336 -12.71 -23.80 -13.07
N PRO A 337 -13.58 -24.70 -13.56
CA PRO A 337 -14.27 -25.67 -12.71
C PRO A 337 -13.33 -26.71 -12.09
N GLU A 338 -12.19 -27.00 -12.71
CA GLU A 338 -11.18 -27.94 -12.19
C GLU A 338 -10.44 -27.35 -10.99
N ALA A 339 -10.01 -26.09 -11.08
CA ALA A 339 -9.41 -25.35 -9.97
C ALA A 339 -10.41 -25.18 -8.81
N CYS A 340 -11.68 -24.88 -9.08
CA CYS A 340 -12.73 -24.80 -8.05
C CYS A 340 -12.95 -26.13 -7.32
N ARG A 341 -12.88 -27.28 -8.02
CA ARG A 341 -12.97 -28.60 -7.37
C ARG A 341 -11.77 -28.86 -6.46
N ILE A 342 -10.57 -28.53 -6.92
CA ILE A 342 -9.34 -28.65 -6.11
C ILE A 342 -9.47 -27.79 -4.86
N ILE A 343 -9.92 -26.53 -5.00
CA ILE A 343 -10.14 -25.62 -3.87
C ILE A 343 -11.16 -26.19 -2.88
N ALA A 344 -12.30 -26.71 -3.36
CA ALA A 344 -13.31 -27.32 -2.48
C ALA A 344 -12.76 -28.53 -1.70
N VAL A 345 -11.95 -29.36 -2.35
CA VAL A 345 -11.28 -30.49 -1.69
C VAL A 345 -10.27 -30.00 -0.65
N LEU A 346 -9.51 -28.94 -0.95
CA LEU A 346 -8.59 -28.32 0.02
C LEU A 346 -9.34 -27.72 1.21
N GLU A 347 -10.47 -27.05 0.98
CA GLU A 347 -11.36 -26.52 2.03
C GLU A 347 -11.85 -27.66 2.94
N GLU A 348 -12.29 -28.78 2.38
CA GLU A 348 -12.75 -29.96 3.12
C GLU A 348 -11.63 -30.58 3.98
N PHE A 349 -10.44 -30.79 3.41
CA PHE A 349 -9.28 -31.33 4.15
C PHE A 349 -8.77 -30.41 5.26
N LEU A 350 -8.98 -29.10 5.15
CA LEU A 350 -8.61 -28.13 6.19
C LEU A 350 -9.71 -27.98 7.26
N MET A 351 -10.97 -28.23 6.90
CA MET A 351 -12.10 -28.24 7.82
C MET A 351 -12.26 -29.55 8.58
N GLU A 352 -11.80 -30.68 8.02
CA GLU A 352 -11.70 -31.94 8.76
C GLU A 352 -10.74 -31.73 9.95
N PRO A 353 -11.26 -31.63 11.19
CA PRO A 353 -10.40 -31.51 12.34
C PRO A 353 -9.57 -32.79 12.38
N SER A 354 -8.28 -32.66 12.63
CA SER A 354 -7.27 -33.73 12.71
C SER A 354 -7.79 -35.04 13.34
N GLN A 355 -8.52 -35.87 12.59
CA GLN A 355 -8.92 -37.22 12.95
C GLN A 355 -7.87 -38.18 12.40
N ALA A 356 -6.60 -37.97 12.76
CA ALA A 356 -5.53 -38.88 12.38
C ALA A 356 -4.30 -38.79 13.29
N HIS A 357 -4.45 -38.52 14.58
CA HIS A 357 -3.42 -38.88 15.56
C HIS A 357 -4.08 -39.48 16.80
N THR A 358 -4.41 -40.77 16.71
CA THR A 358 -4.52 -41.67 17.87
C THR A 358 -3.63 -42.88 17.64
#